data_AF-A0A4R6JN40-F1
#
_entry.id   AF-A0A4R6JN40-F1
#
_cell.length_a   1.000
_cell.length_b   1.000
_cell.length_c   1.000
_cell.angle_alpha   90.00
_cell.angle_beta   90.00
_cell.angle_gamma   90.00
#
_symmetry.space_group_name_H-M   'P 1'
#
loop_
_entity.id
_entity.type
_entity.pdbx_description
1 polymer ?
#
loop_
_entity_poly.entity_id
_entity_poly.type
_entity_poly.pdbx_seq_one_letter_code
_entity_poly.pdbx_strand_id
1 'polypeptide(L)'
;MADTSTQSIQVHAPLDRVAAVISDFPRYTEWAEAMKQVEVLEEYEDGYACRVRFVIDAGVMADDYTLEYAYADDLSRIEWHLVEPSKTQKSQRGSYDLAEGDDGVTTVTYTLEVELSIGMLGMFRRKAEKMIMDTALKQLKRRVESLPG
;
A
#
# COMPACT_ATOMS: atom_id res chain seq x y z
N MET A 1 4.14 -4.12 21.51
CA MET A 1 3.25 -4.75 20.52
C MET A 1 2.84 -3.64 19.59
N ALA A 2 3.16 -3.74 18.29
CA ALA A 2 2.64 -2.77 17.34
C ALA A 2 1.16 -3.07 17.11
N ASP A 3 0.35 -2.02 17.04
CA ASP A 3 -1.08 -2.15 16.78
C ASP A 3 -1.27 -2.37 15.27
N THR A 4 -2.02 -3.41 14.90
CA THR A 4 -2.42 -3.67 13.52
C THR A 4 -3.72 -2.91 13.22
N SER A 5 -3.75 -2.20 12.09
CA SER A 5 -4.94 -1.52 11.58
C SER A 5 -5.40 -2.16 10.27
N THR A 6 -6.71 -2.30 10.09
CA THR A 6 -7.31 -2.88 8.88
C THR A 6 -8.50 -2.04 8.40
N GLN A 7 -8.61 -1.84 7.09
CA GLN A 7 -9.77 -1.21 6.43
C GLN A 7 -10.05 -1.88 5.09
N SER A 8 -11.29 -1.80 4.62
CA SER A 8 -11.69 -2.36 3.34
C SER A 8 -12.53 -1.40 2.52
N ILE A 9 -12.47 -1.55 1.19
CA ILE A 9 -13.31 -0.82 0.24
C ILE A 9 -13.69 -1.75 -0.92
N GLN A 10 -14.88 -1.54 -1.49
CA GLN A 10 -15.27 -2.17 -2.75
C GLN A 10 -14.77 -1.35 -3.94
N VAL A 11 -14.14 -2.00 -4.91
CA VAL A 11 -13.65 -1.41 -6.15
C VAL A 11 -14.38 -2.09 -7.31
N HIS A 12 -15.03 -1.30 -8.17
CA HIS A 12 -15.83 -1.80 -9.30
C HIS A 12 -14.93 -2.19 -10.48
N ALA A 13 -14.11 -3.21 -10.25
CA ALA A 13 -13.21 -3.80 -11.20
C ALA A 13 -12.87 -5.25 -10.80
N PRO A 14 -12.54 -6.12 -11.77
CA PRO A 14 -12.05 -7.47 -11.51
C PRO A 14 -10.70 -7.44 -10.77
N LEU A 15 -10.35 -8.57 -10.14
CA LEU A 15 -9.19 -8.67 -9.24
C LEU A 15 -7.87 -8.38 -9.97
N ASP A 16 -7.72 -8.91 -11.18
CA ASP A 16 -6.55 -8.72 -12.02
C ASP A 16 -6.24 -7.24 -12.27
N ARG A 17 -7.26 -6.43 -12.51
CA ARG A 17 -7.13 -4.98 -12.70
C ARG A 17 -6.72 -4.27 -11.43
N VAL A 18 -7.29 -4.66 -10.29
CA VAL A 18 -6.90 -4.09 -8.99
C VAL A 18 -5.45 -4.44 -8.66
N ALA A 19 -5.08 -5.71 -8.80
CA ALA A 19 -3.72 -6.20 -8.57
C ALA A 19 -2.70 -5.51 -9.50
N ALA A 20 -3.05 -5.31 -10.78
CA ALA A 20 -2.21 -4.61 -11.73
C ALA A 20 -1.95 -3.15 -11.30
N VAL A 21 -2.95 -2.43 -10.80
CA VAL A 21 -2.76 -1.04 -10.32
C VAL A 21 -1.94 -1.00 -9.03
N ILE A 22 -2.14 -1.94 -8.11
CA ILE A 22 -1.32 -2.04 -6.88
C ILE A 22 0.14 -2.34 -7.23
N SER A 23 0.39 -3.13 -8.27
CA SER A 23 1.75 -3.53 -8.66
C SER A 23 2.42 -2.56 -9.64
N ASP A 24 1.70 -1.57 -10.17
CA ASP A 24 2.23 -0.54 -11.08
C ASP A 24 2.95 0.59 -10.32
N PHE A 25 3.96 0.21 -9.55
CA PHE A 25 4.75 1.10 -8.68
C PHE A 25 5.29 2.35 -9.40
N PRO A 26 5.83 2.27 -10.64
CA PRO A 26 6.34 3.45 -11.34
C PRO A 26 5.28 4.55 -11.56
N ARG A 27 3.98 4.19 -11.56
CA ARG A 27 2.88 5.15 -11.74
C ARG A 27 2.24 5.64 -10.44
N TYR A 28 2.75 5.24 -9.27
CA TYR A 28 2.18 5.65 -7.98
C TYR A 28 2.11 7.17 -7.83
N THR A 29 3.11 7.91 -8.32
CA THR A 29 3.14 9.39 -8.23
C THR A 29 2.05 10.06 -9.09
N GLU A 30 1.39 9.34 -10.00
CA GLU A 30 0.29 9.88 -10.80
C GLU A 30 -1.04 9.97 -10.01
N TRP A 31 -1.20 9.18 -8.95
CA TRP A 31 -2.49 9.02 -8.27
C TRP A 31 -2.43 8.96 -6.73
N ALA A 32 -1.29 8.61 -6.15
CA ALA A 32 -1.07 8.59 -4.71
C ALA A 32 -0.43 9.91 -4.26
N GLU A 33 -1.24 10.86 -3.78
CA GLU A 33 -0.82 12.24 -3.52
C GLU A 33 0.35 12.39 -2.53
N ALA A 34 0.52 11.44 -1.61
CA ALA A 34 1.61 11.47 -0.63
C ALA A 34 2.97 11.02 -1.21
N MET A 35 2.97 10.35 -2.37
CA MET A 35 4.17 9.77 -2.97
C MET A 35 4.88 10.82 -3.82
N LYS A 36 6.13 11.10 -3.48
CA LYS A 36 7.01 12.00 -4.23
C LYS A 36 7.85 11.27 -5.27
N GLN A 37 8.33 10.07 -4.93
CA GLN A 37 9.06 9.20 -5.83
C GLN A 37 8.79 7.74 -5.44
N VAL A 38 8.63 6.89 -6.45
CA VAL A 38 8.53 5.44 -6.30
C VAL A 38 9.43 4.79 -7.34
N GLU A 39 10.31 3.91 -6.90
CA GLU A 39 11.35 3.30 -7.73
C GLU A 39 11.44 1.80 -7.44
N VAL A 40 11.27 0.98 -8.47
CA VAL A 40 11.51 -0.47 -8.38
C VAL A 40 13.03 -0.68 -8.39
N LEU A 41 13.55 -1.29 -7.33
CA LEU A 41 14.98 -1.55 -7.15
C LEU A 41 15.37 -2.96 -7.60
N GLU A 42 14.45 -3.91 -7.42
CA GLU A 42 14.67 -5.33 -7.68
C GLU A 42 13.34 -5.95 -8.13
N GLU A 43 13.40 -6.84 -9.11
CA GLU A 43 12.26 -7.59 -9.66
C GLU A 43 12.50 -9.10 -9.50
N TYR A 44 11.43 -9.86 -9.33
CA TYR A 44 11.45 -11.31 -9.47
C TYR A 44 11.54 -11.71 -10.94
N GLU A 45 11.80 -12.99 -11.22
CA GLU A 45 11.92 -13.52 -12.58
C GLU A 45 10.64 -13.36 -13.43
N ASP A 46 9.50 -13.25 -12.77
CA ASP A 46 8.18 -13.04 -13.40
C ASP A 46 7.86 -11.55 -13.67
N GLY A 47 8.77 -10.64 -13.29
CA GLY A 47 8.64 -9.20 -13.49
C GLY A 47 7.86 -8.46 -12.40
N TYR A 48 7.40 -9.13 -11.34
CA TYR A 48 6.85 -8.43 -10.18
C TYR A 48 7.97 -7.80 -9.35
N ALA A 49 7.71 -6.61 -8.79
CA ALA A 49 8.70 -5.92 -7.98
C ALA A 49 8.98 -6.71 -6.68
N CYS A 50 10.23 -7.10 -6.47
CA CYS A 50 10.70 -7.68 -5.22
C CYS A 50 10.96 -6.57 -4.20
N ARG A 51 11.65 -5.49 -4.60
CA ARG A 51 11.95 -4.34 -3.73
C ARG A 51 11.60 -3.02 -4.38
N VAL A 52 10.95 -2.17 -3.60
CA VAL A 52 10.50 -0.85 -4.06
C VAL A 52 10.87 0.20 -3.02
N ARG A 53 11.53 1.26 -3.48
CA ARG A 53 11.83 2.44 -2.68
C ARG A 53 10.72 3.47 -2.83
N PHE A 54 10.27 4.00 -1.69
CA PHE A 54 9.29 5.07 -1.60
C PHE A 54 9.90 6.30 -0.94
N VAL A 55 9.70 7.45 -1.58
CA VAL A 55 9.94 8.76 -0.97
C VAL A 55 8.60 9.44 -0.76
N ILE A 56 8.27 9.70 0.50
CA ILE A 56 7.06 10.41 0.91
C ILE A 56 7.41 11.82 1.34
N ASP A 57 6.57 12.78 0.95
CA ASP A 57 6.66 14.18 1.37
C ASP A 57 5.25 14.74 1.60
N ALA A 58 4.66 14.39 2.75
CA ALA A 58 3.31 14.79 3.16
C ALA A 58 3.35 16.04 4.06
N GLY A 59 4.29 16.95 3.83
CA GLY A 59 4.47 18.19 4.59
C GLY A 59 5.11 17.98 5.96
N VAL A 60 4.35 17.51 6.95
CA VAL A 60 4.86 17.29 8.32
C VAL A 60 5.55 15.93 8.51
N MET A 61 5.38 15.03 7.54
CA MET A 61 5.96 13.70 7.55
C MET A 61 6.64 13.48 6.20
N ALA A 62 7.97 13.37 6.24
CA ALA A 62 8.78 12.98 5.10
C ALA A 62 9.60 11.76 5.49
N ASP A 63 9.67 10.80 4.59
CA ASP A 63 10.40 9.55 4.80
C ASP A 63 10.94 9.01 3.48
N ASP A 64 11.97 8.18 3.59
CA ASP A 64 12.60 7.47 2.48
C ASP A 64 12.88 6.06 2.96
N TYR A 65 12.19 5.08 2.37
CA TYR A 65 12.20 3.72 2.86
C TYR A 65 12.02 2.71 1.73
N THR A 66 12.51 1.49 1.95
CA THR A 66 12.40 0.39 1.00
C THR A 66 11.53 -0.71 1.58
N LEU A 67 10.59 -1.19 0.78
CA LEU A 67 9.74 -2.33 1.09
C LEU A 67 10.14 -3.52 0.23
N GLU A 68 10.08 -4.71 0.82
CA GLU A 68 10.20 -5.98 0.10
C GLU A 68 8.81 -6.63 0.03
N TYR A 69 8.41 -7.03 -1.17
CA TYR A 69 7.07 -7.52 -1.50
C TYR A 69 7.06 -9.03 -1.73
N ALA A 70 5.94 -9.66 -1.41
CA ALA A 70 5.62 -11.03 -1.78
C ALA A 70 4.18 -11.09 -2.32
N TYR A 71 3.95 -12.02 -3.24
CA TYR A 71 2.72 -12.15 -4.00
C TYR A 71 2.20 -13.58 -3.87
N ALA A 72 0.88 -13.74 -3.71
CA ALA A 72 0.25 -15.02 -3.95
C ALA A 72 0.25 -15.33 -5.46
N ASP A 73 0.31 -16.62 -5.82
CA ASP A 73 0.33 -17.06 -7.23
C ASP A 73 -0.87 -16.54 -8.05
N ASP A 74 -2.02 -16.33 -7.40
CA ASP A 74 -3.26 -15.81 -7.99
C ASP A 74 -3.46 -14.30 -7.77
N LEU A 75 -2.48 -13.61 -7.18
CA LEU A 75 -2.51 -12.20 -6.79
C LEU A 75 -3.65 -11.82 -5.83
N SER A 76 -4.34 -12.80 -5.24
CA SER A 76 -5.35 -12.56 -4.21
C SER A 76 -4.77 -11.90 -2.96
N ARG A 77 -3.43 -11.97 -2.80
CA ARG A 77 -2.71 -11.31 -1.74
C ARG A 77 -1.39 -10.72 -2.22
N ILE A 78 -1.15 -9.47 -1.83
CA ILE A 78 0.10 -8.75 -2.04
C ILE A 78 0.53 -8.24 -0.67
N GLU A 79 1.65 -8.73 -0.15
CA GLU A 79 2.14 -8.36 1.18
C GLU A 79 3.55 -7.79 1.11
N TRP A 80 3.93 -7.06 2.15
CA TRP A 80 5.24 -6.47 2.22
C TRP A 80 5.72 -6.27 3.65
N HIS A 81 7.02 -6.03 3.77
CA HIS A 81 7.64 -5.57 5.00
C HIS A 81 8.73 -4.53 4.74
N LEU A 82 9.04 -3.74 5.78
CA LEU A 82 10.15 -2.79 5.76
C LEU A 82 11.49 -3.54 5.76
N VAL A 83 12.33 -3.25 4.76
CA VAL A 83 13.66 -3.87 4.64
C VAL A 83 14.59 -3.44 5.77
N GLU A 84 14.61 -2.14 6.08
CA GLU A 84 15.42 -1.57 7.15
C GLU A 84 14.74 -0.34 7.78
N PRO A 85 15.02 -0.04 9.07
CA PRO A 85 14.49 1.15 9.72
C PRO A 85 14.80 2.43 8.94
N SER A 86 13.78 3.25 8.73
CA SER A 86 13.89 4.56 8.10
C SER A 86 14.02 5.66 9.15
N LYS A 87 14.00 6.91 8.70
CA LYS A 87 14.00 8.07 9.61
C LYS A 87 12.76 8.06 10.52
N THR A 88 11.61 7.62 10.01
CA THR A 88 10.34 7.68 10.73
C THR A 88 9.80 6.33 11.20
N GLN A 89 10.24 5.22 10.61
CA GLN A 89 9.72 3.88 10.86
C GLN A 89 10.82 2.93 11.35
N LYS A 90 10.54 2.19 12.42
CA LYS A 90 11.38 1.09 12.91
C LYS A 90 11.02 -0.25 12.25
N SER A 91 9.74 -0.47 11.99
CA SER A 91 9.23 -1.65 11.29
C SER A 91 7.92 -1.33 10.59
N GLN A 92 7.65 -2.00 9.49
CA GLN A 92 6.37 -1.95 8.79
C GLN A 92 6.05 -3.35 8.25
N ARG A 93 4.79 -3.75 8.32
CA ARG A 93 4.22 -4.91 7.63
C ARG A 93 2.85 -4.53 7.11
N GLY A 94 2.50 -4.98 5.92
CA GLY A 94 1.18 -4.73 5.37
C GLY A 94 0.78 -5.78 4.34
N SER A 95 -0.52 -5.78 4.04
CA SER A 95 -1.08 -6.62 2.98
C SER A 95 -2.26 -5.92 2.31
N TYR A 96 -2.40 -6.17 1.01
CA TYR A 96 -3.66 -6.10 0.30
C TYR A 96 -4.19 -7.53 0.13
N ASP A 97 -5.37 -7.81 0.66
CA ASP A 97 -6.11 -9.04 0.42
C ASP A 97 -7.30 -8.70 -0.50
N LEU A 98 -7.35 -9.34 -1.67
CA LEU A 98 -8.29 -9.09 -2.76
C LEU A 98 -9.28 -10.25 -2.86
N ALA A 99 -10.57 -9.94 -2.74
CA ALA A 99 -11.64 -10.91 -2.90
C ALA A 99 -12.59 -10.45 -4.02
N GLU A 100 -12.56 -11.14 -5.14
CA GLU A 100 -13.48 -10.90 -6.26
C GLU A 100 -14.88 -11.44 -5.94
N GLY A 101 -15.89 -10.61 -6.17
CA GLY A 101 -17.30 -10.99 -6.11
C GLY A 101 -17.86 -11.36 -7.49
N ASP A 102 -19.02 -12.00 -7.50
CA ASP A 102 -19.69 -12.49 -8.73
C ASP A 102 -20.15 -11.36 -9.69
N ASP A 103 -20.12 -10.11 -9.24
CA ASP A 103 -20.55 -8.91 -9.97
C ASP A 103 -19.38 -8.15 -10.64
N GLY A 104 -18.17 -8.71 -10.64
CA GLY A 104 -16.96 -8.05 -11.13
C GLY A 104 -16.51 -6.90 -10.23
N VAL A 105 -16.92 -6.92 -8.95
CA VAL A 105 -16.47 -5.99 -7.91
C VAL A 105 -15.49 -6.72 -6.99
N THR A 106 -14.33 -6.13 -6.78
CA THR A 106 -13.32 -6.65 -5.86
C THR A 106 -13.41 -5.93 -4.52
N THR A 107 -13.51 -6.69 -3.44
CA THR A 107 -13.30 -6.17 -2.09
C THR A 107 -11.80 -6.14 -1.80
N VAL A 108 -11.27 -4.95 -1.60
CA VAL A 108 -9.86 -4.73 -1.23
C VAL A 108 -9.78 -4.51 0.26
N THR A 109 -9.10 -5.41 0.96
CA THR A 109 -8.79 -5.26 2.39
C THR A 109 -7.34 -4.86 2.54
N TYR A 110 -7.10 -3.68 3.10
CA TYR A 110 -5.77 -3.17 3.40
C TYR A 110 -5.48 -3.33 4.90
N THR A 111 -4.41 -4.05 5.24
CA THR A 111 -3.90 -4.22 6.59
C THR A 111 -2.52 -3.58 6.72
N LEU A 112 -2.27 -2.85 7.82
CA LEU A 112 -1.00 -2.19 8.08
C LEU A 112 -0.66 -2.26 9.57
N GLU A 113 0.55 -2.71 9.87
CA GLU A 113 1.20 -2.65 11.17
C GLU A 113 2.50 -1.86 11.01
N VAL A 114 2.65 -0.76 11.75
CA VAL A 114 3.82 0.10 11.67
C VAL A 114 4.35 0.40 13.08
N GLU A 115 5.66 0.38 13.29
CA GLU A 115 6.27 0.93 14.50
C GLU A 115 7.03 2.19 14.12
N LEU A 116 6.68 3.32 14.73
CA LEU A 116 7.30 4.60 14.44
C LEU A 116 8.48 4.88 15.38
N SER A 117 9.49 5.57 14.86
CA SER A 117 10.67 6.00 15.60
C SER A 117 10.35 7.09 16.64
N ILE A 118 9.27 7.84 16.44
CA ILE A 118 8.80 8.92 17.33
C ILE A 118 7.75 8.37 18.30
N GLY A 119 7.86 8.71 19.58
CA GLY A 119 6.89 8.35 20.62
C GLY A 119 5.56 9.10 20.47
N MET A 120 4.72 8.71 19.52
CA MET A 120 3.36 9.24 19.40
C MET A 120 2.42 8.61 20.43
N LEU A 121 1.56 9.43 21.05
CA LEU A 121 0.52 8.97 21.99
C LEU A 121 -0.59 8.20 21.24
N GLY A 122 -0.98 7.03 21.78
CA GLY A 122 -1.71 5.98 21.04
C GLY A 122 -3.08 6.34 20.45
N MET A 123 -3.83 7.32 20.98
CA MET A 123 -5.12 7.72 20.39
C MET A 123 -4.93 8.58 19.12
N PHE A 124 -3.94 9.47 19.10
CA PHE A 124 -3.62 10.28 17.92
C PHE A 124 -3.06 9.42 16.79
N ARG A 125 -2.21 8.46 17.15
CA ARG A 125 -1.65 7.47 16.23
C ARG A 125 -2.73 6.69 15.48
N ARG A 126 -3.67 6.06 16.19
CA ARG A 126 -4.77 5.31 15.56
C ARG A 126 -5.65 6.15 14.64
N LYS A 127 -5.91 7.42 15.00
CA LYS A 127 -6.70 8.33 14.16
C LYS A 127 -5.96 8.70 12.87
N ALA A 128 -4.65 8.95 12.96
CA ALA A 128 -3.82 9.22 11.79
C ALA A 128 -3.69 8.00 10.87
N GLU A 129 -3.42 6.82 11.44
CA GLU A 129 -3.37 5.53 10.70
C GLU A 129 -4.68 5.31 9.94
N LYS A 130 -5.83 5.46 10.60
CA LYS A 130 -7.13 5.31 9.96
C LYS A 130 -7.32 6.29 8.80
N MET A 131 -6.93 7.55 8.97
CA MET A 131 -7.05 8.57 7.92
C MET A 131 -6.15 8.25 6.73
N ILE A 132 -4.91 7.83 6.97
CA ILE A 132 -3.95 7.48 5.90
C ILE A 132 -4.46 6.29 5.09
N MET A 133 -4.92 5.23 5.75
CA MET A 133 -5.45 4.05 5.07
C MET A 133 -6.73 4.35 4.28
N ASP A 134 -7.64 5.19 4.81
CA ASP A 134 -8.86 5.61 4.12
C ASP A 134 -8.54 6.42 2.85
N THR A 135 -7.59 7.36 2.94
CA THR A 135 -7.12 8.12 1.77
C THR A 135 -6.47 7.21 0.73
N ALA A 136 -5.58 6.31 1.14
CA ALA A 136 -4.90 5.38 0.24
C ALA A 136 -5.90 4.48 -0.51
N LEU A 137 -6.86 3.89 0.19
CA LEU A 137 -7.91 3.05 -0.40
C LEU A 137 -8.81 3.83 -1.37
N LYS A 138 -9.17 5.07 -1.03
CA LYS A 138 -9.98 5.93 -1.92
C LYS A 138 -9.23 6.34 -3.17
N GLN A 139 -7.93 6.66 -3.06
CA GLN A 139 -7.09 6.98 -4.21
C GLN A 139 -6.89 5.76 -5.12
N LEU A 140 -6.64 4.58 -4.54
CA LEU A 140 -6.57 3.32 -5.29
C LEU A 140 -7.87 3.06 -6.05
N LYS A 141 -9.02 3.10 -5.37
CA LYS A 141 -10.34 2.90 -6.00
C LYS A 141 -10.53 3.84 -7.19
N ARG A 142 -10.28 5.14 -6.99
CA ARG A 142 -10.40 6.15 -8.06
C ARG A 142 -9.48 5.84 -9.24
N ARG A 143 -8.24 5.44 -8.99
CA ARG A 143 -7.29 5.09 -10.05
C ARG A 143 -7.80 3.89 -10.85
N VAL A 144 -8.14 2.80 -10.17
CA VAL A 144 -8.63 1.57 -10.82
C VAL A 144 -9.86 1.86 -11.69
N GLU A 145 -10.84 2.60 -11.14
CA GLU A 145 -12.11 2.89 -11.83
C GLU A 145 -11.98 3.94 -12.94
N SER A 146 -10.88 4.70 -12.96
CA SER A 146 -10.61 5.68 -14.02
C SER A 146 -9.96 5.07 -15.27
N LEU A 147 -9.37 3.88 -15.16
CA LEU A 147 -8.70 3.22 -16.27
C LEU A 147 -9.73 2.60 -17.22
N PRO A 148 -9.53 2.72 -18.54
CA PRO A 148 -10.44 2.12 -19.51
C PRO A 148 -10.55 0.60 -19.36
N GLY A 149 -11.75 0.11 -19.67
CA GLY A 149 -12.17 -1.29 -19.72
C GLY A 149 -11.36 -2.15 -20.67
#